data_AF-A0A2N0NU86-F1
#
_entry.id   AF-A0A2N0NU86-F1
#
_cell.length_a   1.000
_cell.length_b   1.000
_cell.length_c   1.000
_cell.angle_alpha   90.00
_cell.angle_beta   90.00
_cell.angle_gamma   90.00
#
_symmetry.space_group_name_H-M   'P 1'
#
loop_
_entity.id
_entity.type
_entity.pdbx_description
1 polymer ?
#
loop_
_entity_poly.entity_id
_entity_poly.type
_entity_poly.pdbx_seq_one_letter_code
_entity_poly.pdbx_strand_id
1 'polypeptide(L)'
;HRRNAELWRQCRTQEERKKHVSDTHVRWSEMLRLPYFNPIRHLIVDPMHCLFLGIAHWIIKKLWIDSGKITKKDLELMERRAKALKVPADIRRILYKIATGKGFSGFMADQWKSFILIYVTPLMWDLLDTSDREILANFVRACSLLVCRIIATNALREAHSRLLQVARLIETYYRKEMITPNIHLSLHIVDCCHDYGPLYSFWCYSFKRMNGLLGKYTVYINQYKLSV
;
A
#
# COMPACT_ATOMS: atom_id res chain seq x y z
N HIS A 1 -13.07 -17.52 -10.82
CA HIS A 1 -13.83 -16.26 -10.59
C HIS A 1 -15.12 -16.19 -11.40
N ARG A 2 -15.09 -16.09 -12.75
CA ARG A 2 -16.30 -15.90 -13.59
C ARG A 2 -17.41 -16.92 -13.34
N ARG A 3 -17.07 -18.21 -13.32
CA ARG A 3 -18.02 -19.30 -12.98
C ARG A 3 -18.77 -19.04 -11.67
N ASN A 4 -18.07 -18.64 -10.60
CA ASN A 4 -18.71 -18.35 -9.31
C ASN A 4 -19.58 -17.08 -9.40
N ALA A 5 -19.16 -16.06 -10.14
CA ALA A 5 -19.96 -14.86 -10.34
C ALA A 5 -21.27 -15.15 -11.10
N GLU A 6 -21.24 -16.04 -12.09
CA GLU A 6 -22.43 -16.50 -12.82
C GLU A 6 -23.36 -17.30 -11.92
N LEU A 7 -22.81 -18.21 -11.11
CA LEU A 7 -23.59 -18.95 -10.10
C LEU A 7 -24.27 -18.00 -9.11
N TRP A 8 -23.56 -16.97 -8.63
CA TRP A 8 -24.15 -15.93 -7.78
C TRP A 8 -25.29 -15.18 -8.47
N ARG A 9 -25.16 -14.88 -9.76
CA ARG A 9 -26.21 -14.20 -10.55
C ARG A 9 -27.46 -15.05 -10.69
N GLN A 10 -27.30 -16.37 -10.75
CA GLN A 10 -28.39 -17.34 -10.87
C GLN A 10 -29.13 -17.59 -9.55
N CYS A 11 -28.54 -17.24 -8.39
CA CYS A 11 -29.23 -17.29 -7.10
C CYS A 11 -30.49 -16.42 -7.09
N ARG A 12 -31.61 -17.01 -6.65
CA ARG A 12 -32.95 -16.43 -6.68
C ARG A 12 -33.27 -15.65 -5.42
N THR A 13 -32.73 -16.05 -4.27
CA THR A 13 -33.00 -15.41 -2.98
C THR A 13 -31.80 -14.65 -2.44
N GLN A 14 -32.04 -13.74 -1.50
CA GLN A 14 -30.97 -12.98 -0.85
C GLN A 14 -30.12 -13.88 0.05
N GLU A 15 -30.73 -14.88 0.67
CA GLU A 15 -30.11 -15.89 1.53
C GLU A 15 -29.12 -16.76 0.73
N GLU A 16 -29.52 -17.23 -0.46
CA GLU A 16 -28.65 -17.96 -1.37
C GLU A 16 -27.44 -17.11 -1.80
N ARG A 17 -27.67 -15.84 -2.15
CA ARG A 17 -26.59 -14.91 -2.52
C ARG A 17 -25.63 -14.67 -1.37
N LYS A 18 -26.14 -14.50 -0.14
CA LYS A 18 -25.32 -14.33 1.07
C LYS A 18 -24.49 -15.58 1.34
N LYS A 19 -25.09 -16.77 1.27
CA LYS A 19 -24.40 -18.06 1.43
C LYS A 19 -23.30 -18.25 0.38
N HIS A 20 -23.61 -18.01 -0.90
CA HIS A 20 -22.64 -18.11 -1.98
C HIS A 20 -21.44 -17.17 -1.79
N VAL A 21 -21.67 -15.93 -1.33
CA VAL A 21 -20.59 -14.99 -1.02
C VAL A 21 -19.76 -15.46 0.18
N SER A 22 -20.38 -16.06 1.20
CA SER A 22 -19.66 -16.65 2.34
C SER A 22 -18.73 -17.78 1.90
N ASP A 23 -19.19 -18.63 0.97
CA ASP A 23 -18.44 -19.80 0.53
C ASP A 23 -17.35 -19.44 -0.48
N THR A 24 -17.63 -18.50 -1.38
CA THR A 24 -16.78 -18.23 -2.56
C THR A 24 -16.10 -16.86 -2.55
N HIS A 25 -16.59 -15.92 -1.75
CA HIS A 25 -16.18 -14.51 -1.73
C HIS A 25 -16.43 -13.76 -3.05
N VAL A 26 -17.25 -14.30 -3.96
CA VAL A 26 -17.50 -13.73 -5.29
C VAL A 26 -18.94 -13.21 -5.42
N ARG A 27 -19.09 -12.06 -6.11
CA ARG A 27 -20.37 -11.48 -6.52
C ARG A 27 -20.37 -11.25 -8.03
N TRP A 28 -21.56 -11.17 -8.63
CA TRP A 28 -21.70 -10.70 -10.01
C TRP A 28 -21.39 -9.20 -10.11
N SER A 29 -20.75 -8.82 -11.21
CA SER A 29 -20.59 -7.44 -11.65
C SER A 29 -21.03 -7.36 -13.11
N GLU A 30 -21.74 -6.28 -13.46
CA GLU A 30 -22.15 -6.04 -14.85
C GLU A 30 -20.94 -5.95 -15.81
N MET A 31 -19.76 -5.60 -15.30
CA MET A 31 -18.52 -5.62 -16.08
C MET A 31 -18.18 -7.02 -16.61
N LEU A 32 -18.63 -8.10 -15.96
CA LEU A 32 -18.40 -9.47 -16.41
C LEU A 32 -19.19 -9.83 -17.67
N ARG A 33 -20.15 -9.00 -18.10
CA ARG A 33 -20.77 -9.14 -19.43
C ARG A 33 -19.79 -8.88 -20.56
N LEU A 34 -18.75 -8.09 -20.32
CA LEU A 34 -17.74 -7.77 -21.31
C LEU A 34 -16.81 -8.99 -21.48
N PRO A 35 -16.81 -9.68 -22.64
CA PRO A 35 -16.01 -10.90 -22.80
C PRO A 35 -14.52 -10.66 -22.57
N TYR A 36 -14.02 -9.48 -22.93
CA TYR A 36 -12.63 -9.07 -22.76
C TYR A 36 -12.26 -8.65 -21.33
N PHE A 37 -13.22 -8.36 -20.45
CA PHE A 37 -12.89 -7.83 -19.11
C PHE A 37 -12.41 -8.94 -18.16
N ASN A 38 -11.13 -8.95 -17.84
CA ASN A 38 -10.57 -9.84 -16.82
C ASN A 38 -10.44 -9.11 -15.48
N PRO A 39 -11.30 -9.37 -14.47
CA PRO A 39 -11.23 -8.65 -13.19
C PRO A 39 -9.92 -8.90 -12.42
N ILE A 40 -9.19 -9.98 -12.72
CA ILE A 40 -7.92 -10.27 -12.06
C ILE A 40 -6.79 -9.40 -12.63
N ARG A 41 -6.78 -9.17 -13.96
CA ARG A 41 -5.76 -8.35 -14.63
C ARG A 41 -6.12 -6.88 -14.74
N HIS A 42 -7.41 -6.57 -14.84
CA HIS A 42 -7.91 -5.22 -15.12
C HIS A 42 -8.33 -4.45 -13.87
N LEU A 43 -8.11 -5.01 -12.67
CA LEU A 43 -8.20 -4.28 -11.41
C LEU A 43 -6.78 -3.96 -10.94
N ILE A 44 -6.33 -2.75 -11.27
CA ILE A 44 -4.98 -2.28 -10.97
C ILE A 44 -4.80 -2.14 -9.45
N VAL A 45 -3.70 -2.71 -8.95
CA VAL A 45 -3.27 -2.47 -7.57
C VAL A 45 -2.56 -1.12 -7.51
N ASP A 46 -3.21 -0.12 -6.91
CA ASP A 46 -2.57 1.19 -6.73
C ASP A 46 -1.37 1.09 -5.76
N PRO A 47 -0.14 1.38 -6.23
CA PRO A 47 1.06 1.23 -5.42
C PRO A 47 1.14 2.26 -4.29
N MET A 48 0.50 3.43 -4.43
CA MET A 48 0.52 4.45 -3.37
C MET A 48 -0.21 3.94 -2.12
N HIS A 49 -1.40 3.36 -2.28
CA HIS A 49 -2.14 2.77 -1.17
C HIS A 49 -1.58 1.41 -0.77
N CYS A 50 -1.19 0.57 -1.72
CA CYS A 50 -0.70 -0.77 -1.42
C CYS A 50 0.67 -0.75 -0.74
N LEU A 51 1.68 -0.14 -1.36
CA LEU A 51 3.05 -0.17 -0.85
C LEU A 51 3.25 0.83 0.30
N PHE A 52 2.88 2.10 0.12
CA PHE A 52 3.27 3.14 1.08
C PHE A 52 2.26 3.32 2.21
N LEU A 53 0.99 3.57 1.90
CA LEU A 53 -0.01 3.72 2.96
C LEU A 53 -0.42 2.36 3.58
N GLY A 54 -0.18 1.27 2.86
CA GLY A 54 -0.51 -0.09 3.24
C GLY A 54 0.66 -0.77 3.93
N ILE A 55 1.58 -1.35 3.14
CA ILE A 55 2.67 -2.20 3.65
C ILE A 55 3.65 -1.41 4.50
N ALA A 56 4.16 -0.26 4.05
CA ALA A 56 5.14 0.51 4.79
C ALA A 56 4.60 0.96 6.15
N HIS A 57 3.42 1.58 6.15
CA HIS A 57 2.71 1.92 7.38
C HIS A 57 2.53 0.69 8.28
N TRP A 58 2.07 -0.42 7.73
CA TRP A 58 1.80 -1.63 8.50
C TRP A 58 3.08 -2.26 9.09
N ILE A 59 4.16 -2.40 8.33
CA ILE A 59 5.44 -2.92 8.85
C ILE A 59 5.90 -2.06 10.04
N ILE A 60 5.99 -0.74 9.85
CA ILE A 60 6.56 0.13 10.88
C ILE A 60 5.65 0.24 12.10
N LYS A 61 4.35 0.45 11.88
CA LYS A 61 3.41 0.68 12.98
C LYS A 61 2.98 -0.62 13.64
N LYS A 62 2.60 -1.64 12.87
CA LYS A 62 2.04 -2.89 13.41
C LYS A 62 3.11 -3.89 13.80
N LEU A 63 4.12 -4.11 12.97
CA LEU A 63 5.15 -5.10 13.29
C LEU A 63 6.19 -4.62 14.28
N TRP A 64 6.52 -3.33 14.29
CA TRP A 64 7.65 -2.83 15.08
C TRP A 64 7.25 -1.91 16.24
N ILE A 65 6.34 -0.95 16.05
CA ILE A 65 5.93 -0.06 17.14
C ILE A 65 4.92 -0.74 18.07
N ASP A 66 3.80 -1.24 17.54
CA ASP A 66 2.73 -1.83 18.35
C ASP A 66 3.14 -3.14 19.03
N SER A 67 4.16 -3.84 18.51
CA SER A 67 4.77 -5.03 19.14
C SER A 67 5.79 -4.70 20.23
N GLY A 68 6.12 -3.42 20.42
CA GLY A 68 7.09 -2.96 21.41
C GLY A 68 8.57 -3.04 20.99
N LYS A 69 8.89 -3.47 19.76
CA LYS A 69 10.27 -3.50 19.25
C LYS A 69 10.88 -2.10 19.10
N ILE A 70 10.06 -1.11 18.72
CA ILE A 70 10.45 0.30 18.62
C ILE A 70 9.73 1.08 19.72
N THR A 71 10.51 1.57 20.68
CA THR A 71 10.00 2.31 21.84
C THR A 71 9.82 3.80 21.53
N LYS A 72 9.21 4.54 22.47
CA LYS A 72 9.12 6.00 22.37
C LYS A 72 10.50 6.67 22.31
N LYS A 73 11.49 6.16 23.06
CA LYS A 73 12.87 6.69 23.04
C LYS A 73 13.53 6.49 21.68
N ASP A 74 13.23 5.36 21.03
CA ASP A 74 13.71 5.07 19.68
C ASP A 74 13.09 6.02 18.65
N LEU A 75 11.80 6.33 18.76
CA LEU A 75 11.14 7.32 17.91
C LEU A 75 11.75 8.73 18.08
N GLU A 76 12.08 9.13 19.31
CA GLU A 76 12.76 10.40 19.60
C GLU A 76 14.19 10.40 19.04
N LEU A 77 14.91 9.28 19.11
CA LEU A 77 16.21 9.10 18.47
C LEU A 77 16.12 9.19 16.95
N MET A 78 15.14 8.52 16.34
CA MET A 78 14.87 8.58 14.91
C MET A 78 14.59 10.02 14.47
N GLU A 79 13.78 10.77 15.22
CA GLU A 79 13.49 12.16 14.90
C GLU A 79 14.74 13.06 14.99
N ARG A 80 15.61 12.84 15.98
CA ARG A 80 16.91 13.55 16.08
C ARG A 80 17.81 13.22 14.89
N ARG A 81 17.95 11.95 14.53
CA ARG A 81 18.73 11.50 13.35
C ARG A 81 18.20 12.14 12.07
N ALA A 82 16.88 12.16 11.93
CA ALA A 82 16.21 12.72 10.77
C ALA A 82 16.47 14.23 10.63
N LYS A 83 16.49 14.99 11.74
CA LYS A 83 16.85 16.42 11.76
C LYS A 83 18.33 16.67 11.43
N ALA A 84 19.22 15.74 11.76
CA ALA A 84 20.65 15.85 11.47
C ALA A 84 21.01 15.52 10.01
N LEU A 85 20.16 14.77 9.30
CA LEU A 85 20.41 14.41 7.90
C LEU A 85 20.30 15.62 6.97
N LYS A 86 21.36 15.85 6.18
CA LYS A 86 21.37 16.86 5.12
C LYS A 86 20.73 16.29 3.87
N VAL A 87 19.49 16.70 3.58
CA VAL A 87 18.76 16.35 2.35
C VAL A 87 18.45 17.59 1.50
N PRO A 88 18.25 17.42 0.17
CA PRO A 88 17.75 18.49 -0.70
C PRO A 88 16.46 19.11 -0.17
N ALA A 89 16.27 20.41 -0.43
CA ALA A 89 15.15 21.19 0.10
C ALA A 89 13.77 20.57 -0.24
N ASP A 90 13.64 19.99 -1.43
CA ASP A 90 12.40 19.38 -1.93
C ASP A 90 11.93 18.17 -1.09
N ILE A 91 12.83 17.56 -0.30
CA ILE A 91 12.59 16.34 0.49
C ILE A 91 12.32 16.66 1.97
N ARG A 92 12.49 17.92 2.42
CA ARG A 92 12.53 18.28 3.86
C ARG A 92 11.19 18.17 4.62
N ARG A 93 10.04 18.02 3.96
CA ARG A 93 8.69 18.11 4.58
C ARG A 93 8.32 16.99 5.57
N ILE A 94 9.17 15.99 5.81
CA ILE A 94 8.80 14.73 6.49
C ILE A 94 9.04 14.76 8.01
N LEU A 95 9.93 15.64 8.49
CA LEU A 95 10.74 15.39 9.69
C LEU A 95 10.10 15.68 11.06
N TYR A 96 8.90 16.25 11.12
CA TYR A 96 8.35 16.80 12.37
C TYR A 96 7.28 15.93 13.05
N LYS A 97 6.99 14.72 12.52
CA LYS A 97 5.90 13.86 13.01
C LYS A 97 6.30 12.43 13.35
N ILE A 98 7.61 12.15 13.46
CA ILE A 98 8.10 10.79 13.76
C ILE A 98 7.74 10.39 15.18
N ALA A 99 8.07 11.21 16.20
CA ALA A 99 7.75 10.91 17.60
C ALA A 99 6.35 11.41 18.03
N THR A 100 5.60 12.07 17.16
CA THR A 100 4.29 12.65 17.51
C THR A 100 3.23 11.59 17.77
N GLY A 101 2.53 11.69 18.90
CA GLY A 101 1.44 10.79 19.29
C GLY A 101 1.94 9.35 19.51
N LYS A 102 1.34 8.38 18.82
CA LYS A 102 1.78 6.97 18.82
C LYS A 102 2.87 6.67 17.78
N GLY A 103 3.61 7.69 17.35
CA GLY A 103 4.59 7.62 16.26
C GLY A 103 3.98 7.74 14.86
N PHE A 104 4.61 8.52 13.97
CA PHE A 104 4.20 8.71 12.57
C PHE A 104 2.74 9.15 12.37
N SER A 105 2.17 9.91 13.32
CA SER A 105 0.76 10.29 13.30
C SER A 105 0.43 11.17 12.09
N GLY A 106 -0.55 10.76 11.29
CA GLY A 106 -1.03 11.50 10.11
C GLY A 106 -0.04 11.56 8.95
N PHE A 107 0.90 10.60 8.85
CA PHE A 107 1.78 10.49 7.69
C PHE A 107 0.99 10.15 6.42
N MET A 108 1.15 11.00 5.42
CA MET A 108 0.58 10.85 4.09
C MET A 108 1.41 9.88 3.24
N ALA A 109 0.84 9.41 2.13
CA ALA A 109 1.50 8.39 1.30
C ALA A 109 2.82 8.87 0.68
N ASP A 110 2.97 10.16 0.37
CA ASP A 110 4.21 10.76 -0.14
C ASP A 110 5.29 10.85 0.95
N GLN A 111 4.86 11.09 2.19
CA GLN A 111 5.74 11.05 3.36
C GLN A 111 6.21 9.63 3.65
N TRP A 112 5.32 8.62 3.60
CA TRP A 112 5.69 7.21 3.71
C TRP A 112 6.66 6.78 2.60
N LYS A 113 6.39 7.14 1.35
CA LYS A 113 7.29 6.86 0.23
C LYS A 113 8.69 7.41 0.48
N SER A 114 8.77 8.69 0.82
CA SER A 114 10.05 9.35 1.05
C SER A 114 10.76 8.78 2.28
N PHE A 115 10.01 8.47 3.34
CA PHE A 115 10.54 7.80 4.53
C PHE A 115 11.18 6.45 4.18
N ILE A 116 10.48 5.59 3.45
CA ILE A 116 10.99 4.27 3.05
C ILE A 116 12.18 4.36 2.11
N LEU A 117 12.20 5.30 1.17
CA LEU A 117 13.26 5.35 0.17
C LEU A 117 14.54 6.03 0.67
N ILE A 118 14.45 6.93 1.65
CA ILE A 118 15.55 7.82 2.03
C ILE A 118 15.92 7.70 3.50
N TYR A 119 14.93 7.67 4.39
CA TYR A 119 15.16 7.86 5.81
C TYR A 119 15.20 6.57 6.62
N VAL A 120 14.44 5.55 6.22
CA VAL A 120 14.23 4.36 7.06
C VAL A 120 15.54 3.66 7.40
N THR A 121 16.45 3.50 6.44
CA THR A 121 17.76 2.85 6.65
C THR A 121 18.63 3.64 7.64
N PRO A 122 18.99 4.91 7.40
CA PRO A 122 19.84 5.65 8.35
C PRO A 122 19.19 5.90 9.71
N LEU A 123 17.85 5.87 9.81
CA LEU A 123 17.16 6.11 11.08
C LEU A 123 16.97 4.86 11.92
N MET A 124 16.73 3.70 11.29
CA MET A 124 16.24 2.51 11.98
C MET A 124 17.18 1.31 11.92
N TRP A 125 18.22 1.31 11.07
CA TRP A 125 18.99 0.09 10.80
C TRP A 125 19.52 -0.58 12.07
N ASP A 126 20.15 0.17 12.96
CA ASP A 126 20.71 -0.32 14.23
C ASP A 126 19.67 -0.59 15.32
N LEU A 127 18.42 -0.16 15.14
CA LEU A 127 17.31 -0.38 16.08
C LEU A 127 16.58 -1.72 15.82
N LEU A 128 16.85 -2.34 14.67
CA LEU A 128 16.21 -3.57 14.22
C LEU A 128 17.12 -4.78 14.44
N ASP A 129 16.52 -5.93 14.73
CA ASP A 129 17.20 -7.22 14.72
C ASP A 129 17.51 -7.69 13.29
N THR A 130 18.29 -8.77 13.16
CA THR A 130 18.72 -9.28 11.84
C THR A 130 17.53 -9.62 10.94
N SER A 131 16.49 -10.28 11.47
CA SER A 131 15.30 -10.66 10.70
C SER A 131 14.52 -9.43 10.20
N ASP A 132 14.39 -8.40 11.02
CA ASP A 132 13.69 -7.17 10.66
C ASP A 132 14.49 -6.33 9.66
N ARG A 133 15.83 -6.33 9.78
CA ARG A 133 16.70 -5.69 8.77
C ARG A 133 16.55 -6.36 7.41
N GLU A 134 16.39 -7.68 7.36
CA GLU A 134 16.15 -8.40 6.11
C GLU A 134 14.79 -8.05 5.50
N ILE A 135 13.73 -7.99 6.32
CA ILE A 135 12.40 -7.54 5.88
C ILE A 135 12.51 -6.12 5.30
N LEU A 136 13.15 -5.22 6.05
CA LEU A 136 13.32 -3.83 5.63
C LEU A 136 14.12 -3.72 4.34
N ALA A 137 15.27 -4.38 4.25
CA ALA A 137 16.16 -4.31 3.10
C ALA A 137 15.48 -4.82 1.82
N ASN A 138 14.76 -5.94 1.89
CA ASN A 138 14.01 -6.45 0.74
C ASN A 138 12.88 -5.47 0.35
N PHE A 139 12.14 -4.93 1.32
CA PHE A 139 11.05 -4.00 1.04
C PHE A 139 11.54 -2.67 0.44
N VAL A 140 12.61 -2.09 0.99
CA VAL A 140 13.25 -0.87 0.47
C VAL A 140 13.79 -1.11 -0.94
N ARG A 141 14.47 -2.25 -1.17
CA ARG A 141 14.99 -2.61 -2.49
C ARG A 141 13.85 -2.72 -3.52
N ALA A 142 12.78 -3.44 -3.20
CA ALA A 142 11.61 -3.54 -4.07
C ALA A 142 11.02 -2.16 -4.40
N CYS A 143 10.77 -1.32 -3.39
CA CYS A 143 10.25 0.02 -3.59
C CYS A 143 11.18 0.90 -4.45
N SER A 144 12.50 0.81 -4.23
CA SER A 144 13.48 1.61 -4.98
C SER A 144 13.47 1.27 -6.48
N LEU A 145 13.30 -0.01 -6.83
CA LEU A 145 13.22 -0.46 -8.22
C LEU A 145 11.90 -0.07 -8.87
N LEU A 146 10.79 -0.20 -8.15
CA LEU A 146 9.45 0.05 -8.67
C LEU A 146 9.12 1.53 -8.88
N VAL A 147 9.75 2.43 -8.10
CA VAL A 147 9.50 3.88 -8.20
C VAL A 147 10.24 4.54 -9.36
N CYS A 148 11.18 3.84 -10.00
CA CYS A 148 11.89 4.35 -11.18
C CYS A 148 10.91 4.69 -12.33
N ARG A 149 11.19 5.78 -13.06
CA ARG A 149 10.38 6.20 -14.20
C ARG A 149 10.49 5.26 -15.40
N ILE A 150 11.66 4.67 -15.57
CA ILE A 150 11.95 3.67 -16.59
C ILE A 150 12.42 2.44 -15.83
N ILE A 151 11.76 1.31 -16.06
CA ILE A 151 12.02 0.07 -15.32
C ILE A 151 12.32 -1.03 -16.31
N ALA A 152 13.50 -1.62 -16.20
CA ALA A 152 13.87 -2.77 -17.00
C ALA A 152 13.18 -4.05 -16.49
N THR A 153 12.95 -5.01 -17.38
CA THR A 153 12.25 -6.26 -17.04
C THR A 153 12.96 -7.08 -15.95
N ASN A 154 14.29 -7.07 -15.92
CA ASN A 154 15.08 -7.69 -14.86
C ASN A 154 14.86 -7.02 -13.49
N ALA A 155 14.76 -5.69 -13.45
CA ALA A 155 14.45 -4.93 -12.25
C ALA A 155 13.03 -5.24 -11.74
N LEU A 156 12.06 -5.45 -12.63
CA LEU A 156 10.71 -5.90 -12.24
C LEU A 156 10.74 -7.31 -11.62
N ARG A 157 11.47 -8.26 -12.23
CA ARG A 157 11.64 -9.61 -11.66
C ARG A 157 12.31 -9.57 -10.29
N GLU A 158 13.33 -8.73 -10.12
CA GLU A 158 13.97 -8.53 -8.82
C GLU A 158 12.96 -7.95 -7.83
N ALA A 159 12.22 -6.89 -8.19
CA ALA A 159 11.23 -6.30 -7.31
C ALA A 159 10.16 -7.32 -6.85
N HIS A 160 9.66 -8.17 -7.75
CA HIS A 160 8.75 -9.25 -7.39
C HIS A 160 9.38 -10.23 -6.40
N SER A 161 10.59 -10.70 -6.68
CA SER A 161 11.33 -11.62 -5.80
C SER A 161 11.54 -11.02 -4.40
N ARG A 162 11.86 -9.74 -4.32
CA ARG A 162 12.03 -9.02 -3.06
C ARG A 162 10.72 -8.89 -2.28
N LEU A 163 9.60 -8.58 -2.94
CA LEU A 163 8.28 -8.54 -2.28
C LEU A 163 7.83 -9.91 -1.79
N LEU A 164 8.09 -10.96 -2.57
CA LEU A 164 7.82 -12.34 -2.16
C LEU A 164 8.68 -12.72 -0.94
N GLN A 165 9.96 -12.30 -0.92
CA GLN A 165 10.83 -12.52 0.23
C GLN A 165 10.31 -11.82 1.49
N VAL A 166 9.81 -10.57 1.36
CA VAL A 166 9.15 -9.87 2.47
C VAL A 166 7.99 -10.68 3.03
N ALA A 167 7.11 -11.21 2.16
CA ALA A 167 5.99 -12.04 2.58
C ALA A 167 6.45 -13.30 3.33
N ARG A 168 7.46 -14.00 2.81
CA ARG A 168 8.03 -15.22 3.42
C ARG A 168 8.67 -14.94 4.78
N LEU A 169 9.44 -13.86 4.90
CA LEU A 169 10.08 -13.48 6.16
C LEU A 169 9.04 -13.13 7.22
N ILE A 170 7.99 -12.39 6.85
CA ILE A 170 6.88 -12.07 7.76
C ILE A 170 6.17 -13.35 8.19
N GLU A 171 5.83 -14.25 7.26
CA GLU A 171 5.19 -15.52 7.60
C GLU A 171 6.06 -16.36 8.55
N THR A 172 7.39 -16.37 8.33
CA THR A 172 8.33 -17.15 9.12
C THR A 172 8.50 -16.60 10.54
N TYR A 173 8.73 -15.29 10.68
CA TYR A 173 9.09 -14.68 11.98
C TYR A 173 7.89 -14.13 12.76
N TYR A 174 6.79 -13.83 12.09
CA TYR A 174 5.59 -13.21 12.69
C TYR A 174 4.33 -14.06 12.54
N ARG A 175 4.42 -15.21 11.87
CA ARG A 175 3.33 -16.14 11.53
C ARG A 175 2.44 -15.68 10.37
N LYS A 176 1.70 -16.66 9.82
CA LYS A 176 0.84 -16.49 8.65
C LYS A 176 -0.31 -15.49 8.86
N GLU A 177 -0.81 -15.34 10.08
CA GLU A 177 -1.91 -14.42 10.40
C GLU A 177 -1.52 -12.94 10.18
N MET A 178 -0.21 -12.65 10.12
CA MET A 178 0.31 -11.32 9.86
C MET A 178 0.41 -11.00 8.36
N ILE A 179 0.13 -11.95 7.46
CA ILE A 179 0.07 -11.67 6.03
C ILE A 179 -1.22 -10.91 5.70
N THR A 180 -1.06 -9.62 5.42
CA THR A 180 -2.17 -8.73 5.06
C THR A 180 -2.58 -8.85 3.59
N PRO A 181 -3.82 -8.47 3.25
CA PRO A 181 -4.23 -8.37 1.85
C PRO A 181 -3.31 -7.50 1.00
N ASN A 182 -2.75 -6.41 1.56
CA ASN A 182 -1.81 -5.56 0.83
C ASN A 182 -0.52 -6.29 0.48
N ILE A 183 0.02 -7.14 1.36
CA ILE A 183 1.21 -7.96 1.06
C ILE A 183 0.91 -8.88 -0.12
N HIS A 184 -0.23 -9.57 -0.10
CA HIS A 184 -0.66 -10.40 -1.22
C HIS A 184 -0.82 -9.59 -2.52
N LEU A 185 -1.55 -8.48 -2.48
CA LEU A 185 -1.77 -7.61 -3.64
C LEU A 185 -0.46 -7.05 -4.21
N SER A 186 0.55 -6.83 -3.37
CA SER A 186 1.85 -6.34 -3.84
C SER A 186 2.55 -7.31 -4.79
N LEU A 187 2.27 -8.61 -4.70
CA LEU A 187 2.83 -9.61 -5.60
C LEU A 187 2.31 -9.47 -7.04
N HIS A 188 1.16 -8.81 -7.22
CA HIS A 188 0.56 -8.51 -8.52
C HIS A 188 0.97 -7.14 -9.10
N ILE A 189 1.77 -6.35 -8.38
CA ILE A 189 2.20 -5.04 -8.87
C ILE A 189 3.06 -5.17 -10.14
N VAL A 190 3.86 -6.24 -10.24
CA VAL A 190 4.68 -6.48 -11.45
C VAL A 190 3.82 -6.84 -12.64
N ASP A 191 2.74 -7.60 -12.45
CA ASP A 191 1.75 -7.84 -13.50
C ASP A 191 1.12 -6.52 -13.96
N CYS A 192 0.77 -5.64 -13.01
CA CYS A 192 0.29 -4.30 -13.32
C CYS A 192 1.31 -3.48 -14.11
N CYS A 193 2.61 -3.59 -13.79
CA CYS A 193 3.66 -2.90 -14.53
C CYS A 193 3.79 -3.40 -15.98
N HIS A 194 3.59 -4.70 -16.20
CA HIS A 194 3.59 -5.28 -17.55
C HIS A 194 2.40 -4.81 -18.37
N ASP A 195 1.22 -4.68 -17.76
CA ASP A 195 -0.02 -4.33 -18.45
C ASP A 195 -0.18 -2.81 -18.65
N TYR A 196 0.27 -1.99 -17.70
CA TYR A 196 -0.01 -0.54 -17.63
C TYR A 196 1.24 0.35 -17.65
N GLY A 197 2.43 -0.24 -17.75
CA GLY A 197 3.70 0.46 -17.72
C GLY A 197 4.19 0.80 -16.30
N PRO A 198 5.18 1.68 -16.14
CA PRO A 198 5.76 2.01 -14.83
C PRO A 198 4.72 2.53 -13.81
N LEU A 199 4.99 2.36 -12.51
CA LEU A 199 4.07 2.79 -11.44
C LEU A 199 3.61 4.25 -11.56
N TYR A 200 4.49 5.13 -12.05
CA TYR A 200 4.17 6.55 -12.27
C TYR A 200 2.95 6.76 -13.16
N SER A 201 2.68 5.84 -14.10
CA SER A 201 1.59 5.93 -15.06
C SER A 201 0.21 5.72 -14.44
N PHE A 202 0.12 4.97 -13.32
CA PHE A 202 -1.17 4.56 -12.75
C PHE A 202 -1.33 4.79 -11.25
N TRP A 203 -0.31 5.31 -10.57
CA TRP A 203 -0.40 5.60 -9.13
C TRP A 203 -1.36 6.76 -8.81
N CYS A 204 -2.04 6.67 -7.67
CA CYS A 204 -3.15 7.58 -7.34
C CYS A 204 -2.75 8.91 -6.68
N TYR A 205 -1.48 9.32 -6.74
CA TYR A 205 -1.04 10.62 -6.18
C TYR A 205 -1.73 11.80 -6.88
N SER A 206 -1.80 11.79 -8.21
CA SER A 206 -2.45 12.84 -8.99
C SER A 206 -3.95 12.89 -8.72
N PHE A 207 -4.61 11.72 -8.66
CA PHE A 207 -6.03 11.60 -8.29
C PHE A 207 -6.32 12.17 -6.91
N LYS A 208 -5.51 11.82 -5.89
CA LYS A 208 -5.67 12.40 -4.54
C LYS A 208 -5.53 13.91 -4.51
N ARG A 209 -4.57 14.46 -5.27
CA ARG A 209 -4.41 15.92 -5.36
C ARG A 209 -5.63 16.57 -6.00
N MET A 210 -6.17 16.01 -7.09
CA MET A 210 -7.38 16.51 -7.73
C MET A 210 -8.59 16.43 -6.80
N ASN A 211 -8.79 15.32 -6.09
CA ASN A 211 -9.85 15.19 -5.10
C ASN A 211 -9.72 16.26 -3.99
N GLY A 212 -8.50 16.56 -3.55
CA GLY A 212 -8.25 17.61 -2.57
C GLY A 212 -8.51 19.03 -3.11
N LEU A 213 -8.39 19.26 -4.42
CA LEU A 213 -8.82 20.52 -5.05
C LEU A 213 -10.35 20.57 -5.16
N LEU A 214 -10.98 19.50 -5.64
CA LEU A 214 -12.43 19.39 -5.76
C LEU A 214 -13.15 19.55 -4.41
N GLY A 215 -12.61 18.97 -3.34
CA GLY A 215 -13.18 19.10 -2.00
C GLY A 215 -13.12 20.51 -1.40
N LYS A 216 -12.37 21.45 -2.00
CA LYS A 216 -12.35 22.86 -1.59
C LYS A 216 -13.47 23.68 -2.23
N TYR A 217 -14.11 23.16 -3.28
CA TYR A 217 -15.28 23.82 -3.85
C TYR A 217 -16.47 23.54 -2.94
N THR A 218 -17.07 24.60 -2.40
CA THR A 218 -18.36 24.51 -1.71
C THR A 218 -19.42 24.11 -2.73
N VAL A 219 -19.87 22.86 -2.65
CA VAL A 219 -21.00 22.41 -3.45
C VAL A 219 -22.27 22.83 -2.70
N TYR A 220 -22.93 23.90 -3.16
CA TYR A 220 -24.26 24.32 -2.70
C TYR A 220 -25.33 23.33 -3.18
N ILE A 221 -25.31 22.08 -2.68
CA ILE A 221 -26.45 21.15 -2.84
C ILE A 221 -27.31 21.28 -1.59
N ASN A 222 -28.18 22.29 -1.56
CA ASN A 222 -29.37 22.35 -0.71
C ASN A 222 -30.27 23.53 -1.09
N GLN A 223 -30.81 23.57 -2.32
CA GLN A 223 -31.87 24.53 -2.62
C GLN A 223 -33.04 24.04 -3.49
N TYR A 224 -33.16 22.73 -3.74
CA TYR A 224 -34.40 22.20 -4.34
C TYR A 224 -34.81 20.88 -3.69
N LYS A 225 -35.35 20.97 -2.47
CA LYS A 225 -36.45 20.08 -2.08
C LYS A 225 -37.68 20.59 -2.83
N LEU A 226 -37.93 20.06 -4.02
CA LEU A 226 -39.25 20.17 -4.63
C LEU A 226 -40.18 19.25 -3.85
N SER A 227 -40.97 19.85 -2.97
CA SER A 227 -42.20 19.28 -2.45
C SER A 227 -43.25 19.33 -3.56
N VAL A 228 -43.58 18.17 -4.11
CA VAL A 228 -44.92 17.84 -4.64
C VAL A 228 -45.22 16.40 -4.23
#